data_AF-A0A399RXE0-F1
#
_entry.id   AF-A0A399RXE0-F1
#
_cell.length_a   1.000
_cell.length_b   1.000
_cell.length_c   1.000
_cell.angle_alpha   90.00
_cell.angle_beta   90.00
_cell.angle_gamma   90.00
#
_symmetry.space_group_name_H-M   'P 1'
#
loop_
_entity.id
_entity.type
_entity.pdbx_description
1 polymer ?
#
loop_
_entity_poly.entity_id
_entity_poly.type
_entity_poly.pdbx_seq_one_letter_code
_entity_poly.pdbx_strand_id
1 'polypeptide(L)'
;MLKGLYKNSVPFITPAMLQAKIDREATAPLILDTRQPEEYAVSHIAGSRFVNYDTFKLAQLNDVPKDRPVVVYCTVGYRSERVSEKLKAAGYTNVLNLYGGIFEWVNRGYPVYNSEGKTAKVHAYSKAWGKWLQKGEKVYGSE
;
A
#
# COMPACT_ATOMS: atom_id res chain seq x y z
N MET A 1 -5.03 -18.83 2.38
CA MET A 1 -3.70 -18.34 1.90
C MET A 1 -3.97 -17.17 0.95
N LEU A 2 -3.22 -16.06 1.04
CA LEU A 2 -3.44 -14.81 0.26
C LEU A 2 -3.67 -15.02 -1.26
N LYS A 3 -3.20 -16.15 -1.83
CA LYS A 3 -3.42 -16.57 -3.22
C LYS A 3 -4.88 -16.58 -3.68
N GLY A 4 -5.84 -16.83 -2.79
CA GLY A 4 -7.28 -16.81 -3.14
C GLY A 4 -7.92 -15.42 -3.06
N LEU A 5 -7.20 -14.41 -2.57
CA LEU A 5 -7.71 -13.05 -2.39
C LEU A 5 -7.49 -12.19 -3.65
N TYR A 6 -6.44 -12.48 -4.41
CA TYR A 6 -6.06 -11.70 -5.59
C TYR A 6 -6.66 -12.29 -6.86
N LYS A 7 -7.02 -11.42 -7.80
CA LYS A 7 -7.32 -11.81 -9.18
C LYS A 7 -6.05 -12.14 -9.98
N ASN A 8 -4.89 -11.69 -9.51
CA ASN A 8 -3.59 -11.79 -10.17
C ASN A 8 -3.59 -11.09 -11.55
N SER A 9 -4.37 -10.02 -11.70
CA SER A 9 -4.52 -9.24 -12.95
C SER A 9 -3.42 -8.18 -13.13
N VAL A 10 -2.67 -7.91 -12.05
CA VAL A 10 -1.59 -6.92 -12.01
C VAL A 10 -0.32 -7.58 -11.44
N PRO A 11 0.87 -7.31 -12.00
CA PRO A 11 2.11 -7.81 -11.44
C PRO A 11 2.33 -7.32 -10.00
N PHE A 12 3.00 -8.15 -9.20
CA PHE A 12 3.32 -7.83 -7.81
C PHE A 12 4.75 -7.34 -7.64
N ILE A 13 4.95 -6.56 -6.58
CA ILE A 13 6.27 -6.32 -5.98
C ILE A 13 6.26 -6.83 -4.53
N THR A 14 7.36 -7.47 -4.11
CA THR A 14 7.52 -7.88 -2.71
C THR A 14 7.97 -6.70 -1.86
N PRO A 15 7.72 -6.69 -0.54
CA PRO A 15 8.24 -5.64 0.32
C PRO A 15 9.76 -5.45 0.23
N ALA A 16 10.53 -6.54 0.13
CA ALA A 16 11.98 -6.45 0.01
C ALA A 16 12.43 -5.75 -1.28
N MET A 17 11.78 -6.03 -2.40
CA MET A 17 12.06 -5.34 -3.66
C MET A 17 11.62 -3.88 -3.64
N LEU A 18 10.50 -3.56 -2.98
CA LEU A 18 10.05 -2.17 -2.81
C LEU A 18 11.04 -1.39 -1.92
N GLN A 19 11.45 -1.94 -0.78
CA GLN A 19 12.44 -1.30 0.10
C GLN A 19 13.74 -1.00 -0.65
N ALA A 20 14.26 -1.98 -1.40
CA ALA A 20 15.48 -1.78 -2.19
C ALA A 20 15.34 -0.68 -3.26
N LYS A 21 14.14 -0.42 -3.78
CA LYS A 21 13.87 0.69 -4.70
C LYS A 21 13.76 2.03 -3.97
N ILE A 22 13.18 2.05 -2.77
CA ILE A 22 13.11 3.25 -1.92
C ILE A 22 14.52 3.69 -1.52
N ASP A 23 15.36 2.75 -1.07
CA ASP A 23 16.75 3.02 -0.66
C ASP A 23 17.61 3.55 -1.82
N ARG A 24 17.23 3.23 -3.06
CA ARG A 24 17.83 3.74 -4.30
C ARG A 24 16.97 4.88 -4.83
N GLU A 25 16.94 6.02 -4.14
CA GLU A 25 16.05 7.17 -4.38
C GLU A 25 15.78 7.49 -5.86
N ALA A 26 16.81 7.43 -6.73
CA ALA A 26 16.69 7.64 -8.18
C ALA A 26 15.70 6.69 -8.89
N THR A 27 15.34 5.58 -8.27
CA THR A 27 14.42 4.55 -8.78
C THR A 27 13.18 4.35 -7.89
N ALA A 28 12.97 5.24 -6.91
CA ALA A 28 11.86 5.15 -5.99
C ALA A 28 10.52 5.36 -6.74
N PRO A 29 9.58 4.40 -6.67
CA PRO A 29 8.28 4.56 -7.30
C PRO A 29 7.43 5.58 -6.54
N LEU A 30 6.40 6.11 -7.20
CA LEU A 30 5.28 6.72 -6.48
C LEU A 30 4.53 5.61 -5.73
N ILE A 31 4.41 5.74 -4.41
CA ILE A 31 3.68 4.77 -3.59
C ILE A 31 2.28 5.33 -3.31
N LEU A 32 1.24 4.55 -3.60
CA LEU A 32 -0.16 4.94 -3.37
C LEU A 32 -0.78 4.10 -2.26
N ASP A 33 -1.29 4.76 -1.23
CA ASP A 33 -2.08 4.12 -0.18
C ASP A 33 -3.58 4.24 -0.48
N THR A 34 -4.22 3.09 -0.63
CA THR A 34 -5.66 2.98 -0.94
C THR A 34 -6.50 2.60 0.28
N ARG A 35 -5.95 2.60 1.49
CA ARG A 35 -6.70 2.31 2.72
C ARG A 35 -7.71 3.41 3.07
N GLN A 36 -8.43 3.24 4.17
CA GLN A 36 -9.32 4.28 4.70
C GLN A 36 -8.54 5.37 5.47
N PRO A 37 -9.11 6.58 5.67
CA PRO A 37 -8.45 7.67 6.38
C PRO A 37 -7.94 7.27 7.77
N GLU A 38 -8.75 6.56 8.54
CA GLU A 38 -8.39 6.06 9.88
C GLU A 38 -7.24 5.04 9.84
N GLU A 39 -7.17 4.23 8.78
CA GLU A 39 -6.06 3.28 8.61
C GLU A 39 -4.75 4.01 8.27
N TYR A 40 -4.82 5.04 7.43
CA TYR A 40 -3.68 5.87 7.04
C TYR A 40 -3.15 6.72 8.20
N ALA A 41 -4.07 7.24 9.03
CA ALA A 41 -3.75 8.05 10.20
C ALA A 41 -2.99 7.26 11.26
N VAL A 42 -3.36 5.99 11.50
CA VAL A 42 -2.62 5.12 12.44
C VAL A 42 -1.18 4.94 12.00
N SER A 43 -0.96 4.62 10.72
CA SER A 43 0.37 4.63 10.11
C SER A 43 0.30 4.39 8.60
N HIS A 44 1.37 4.71 7.88
CA HIS A 44 1.55 4.50 6.44
C HIS A 44 3.03 4.31 6.06
N ILE A 45 3.30 3.82 4.85
CA ILE A 45 4.65 3.72 4.30
C ILE A 45 5.19 5.14 4.01
N ALA A 46 6.46 5.40 4.33
CA ALA A 46 7.10 6.70 4.11
C ALA A 46 6.92 7.19 2.66
N GLY A 47 6.58 8.47 2.51
CA GLY A 47 6.41 9.10 1.20
C GLY A 47 5.22 8.60 0.39
N SER A 48 4.37 7.73 0.94
CA SER A 48 3.16 7.31 0.23
C SER A 48 2.14 8.44 0.11
N ARG A 49 1.49 8.52 -1.06
CA ARG A 49 0.37 9.42 -1.30
C ARG A 49 -0.93 8.69 -0.98
N PHE A 50 -1.73 9.25 -0.07
CA PHE A 50 -3.06 8.74 0.24
C PHE A 50 -4.05 9.05 -0.90
N VAL A 51 -4.79 8.04 -1.36
CA VAL A 51 -5.75 8.19 -2.48
C VAL A 51 -7.14 7.58 -2.21
N ASN A 52 -7.42 7.11 -0.99
CA ASN A 52 -8.66 6.49 -0.49
C ASN A 52 -9.42 5.63 -1.53
N TYR A 53 -9.43 4.30 -1.34
CA TYR A 53 -10.10 3.38 -2.25
C TYR A 53 -11.57 3.73 -2.60
N ASP A 54 -12.36 4.17 -1.61
CA ASP A 54 -13.80 4.38 -1.80
C ASP A 54 -14.11 5.63 -2.63
N THR A 55 -13.23 6.64 -2.56
CA THR A 55 -13.38 7.91 -3.27
C THR A 55 -12.36 8.10 -4.40
N PHE A 56 -11.61 7.05 -4.72
CA PHE A 56 -10.55 7.10 -5.73
C PHE A 56 -11.06 7.53 -7.10
N LYS A 57 -10.44 8.59 -7.65
CA LYS A 57 -10.68 9.10 -9.00
C LYS A 57 -9.34 9.24 -9.72
N LEU A 58 -9.28 8.89 -11.00
CA LEU A 58 -8.06 9.03 -11.82
C LEU A 58 -7.52 10.47 -11.84
N ALA A 59 -8.40 11.46 -11.72
CA ALA A 59 -8.04 12.87 -11.65
C ALA A 59 -7.08 13.23 -10.49
N GLN A 60 -7.04 12.42 -9.42
CA GLN A 60 -6.09 12.58 -8.30
C GLN A 60 -4.62 12.34 -8.72
N LEU A 61 -4.39 11.78 -9.91
CA LEU A 61 -3.08 11.47 -10.46
C LEU A 61 -2.82 12.17 -11.80
N ASN A 62 -3.54 13.26 -12.10
CA ASN A 62 -3.31 14.05 -13.31
C ASN A 62 -1.91 14.65 -13.37
N ASP A 63 -1.26 14.84 -12.23
CA ASP A 63 0.13 15.28 -12.07
C ASP A 63 1.16 14.15 -12.26
N VAL A 64 0.71 12.90 -12.47
CA VAL A 64 1.58 11.72 -12.53
C VAL A 64 1.74 11.25 -13.98
N PRO A 65 2.98 11.28 -14.52
CA PRO A 65 3.27 10.72 -15.84
C PRO A 65 2.88 9.24 -15.95
N LYS A 66 2.40 8.83 -17.12
CA LYS A 66 1.89 7.45 -17.35
C LYS A 66 2.97 6.37 -17.32
N ASP A 67 4.21 6.74 -17.57
CA ASP A 67 5.39 5.88 -17.55
C ASP A 67 6.09 5.84 -16.18
N ARG A 68 5.72 6.73 -15.24
CA ARG A 68 6.27 6.74 -13.90
C ARG A 68 6.00 5.41 -13.19
N PRO A 69 6.99 4.78 -12.54
CA PRO A 69 6.75 3.61 -11.70
C PRO A 69 5.78 3.93 -10.55
N VAL A 70 4.71 3.16 -10.43
CA VAL A 70 3.70 3.28 -9.37
C VAL A 70 3.58 1.96 -8.62
N VAL A 71 3.64 2.01 -7.30
CA VAL A 71 3.34 0.88 -6.42
C VAL A 71 2.11 1.21 -5.59
N VAL A 72 1.09 0.37 -5.67
CA VAL A 72 -0.17 0.59 -4.96
C VAL A 72 -0.28 -0.44 -3.83
N TYR A 73 -0.71 -0.01 -2.64
CA TYR A 73 -0.94 -0.91 -1.53
C TYR A 73 -2.22 -0.60 -0.76
N CYS A 74 -2.69 -1.60 -0.03
CA CYS A 74 -3.70 -1.47 1.00
C CYS A 74 -3.29 -2.34 2.21
N THR A 75 -4.25 -2.79 3.03
CA THR A 75 -3.97 -3.67 4.18
C THR A 75 -3.26 -4.96 3.76
N VAL A 76 -3.83 -5.66 2.77
CA VAL A 76 -3.40 -7.02 2.35
C VAL A 76 -3.29 -7.20 0.84
N GLY A 77 -3.47 -6.14 0.04
CA GLY A 77 -3.30 -6.18 -1.42
C GLY A 77 -4.59 -6.25 -2.27
N TYR A 78 -5.77 -6.41 -1.65
CA TYR A 78 -7.05 -6.56 -2.36
C TYR A 78 -7.58 -5.26 -3.00
N ARG A 79 -7.75 -4.20 -2.20
CA ARG A 79 -8.23 -2.88 -2.68
C ARG A 79 -7.26 -2.28 -3.69
N SER A 80 -5.96 -2.41 -3.41
CA SER A 80 -4.90 -1.91 -4.26
C SER A 80 -4.81 -2.61 -5.60
N GLU A 81 -5.10 -3.91 -5.70
CA GLU A 81 -5.16 -4.59 -7.00
C GLU A 81 -6.20 -3.93 -7.92
N ARG A 82 -7.39 -3.64 -7.39
CA ARG A 82 -8.48 -2.99 -8.14
C ARG A 82 -8.14 -1.55 -8.56
N VAL A 83 -7.43 -0.79 -7.71
CA VAL A 83 -6.93 0.53 -8.11
C VAL A 83 -5.87 0.39 -9.21
N SER A 84 -4.95 -0.57 -9.07
CA SER A 84 -3.94 -0.83 -10.09
C SER A 84 -4.54 -1.26 -11.44
N GLU A 85 -5.62 -2.05 -11.45
CA GLU A 85 -6.40 -2.36 -12.66
C GLU A 85 -6.92 -1.08 -13.33
N LYS A 86 -7.51 -0.15 -12.56
CA LYS A 86 -7.98 1.15 -13.06
C LYS A 86 -6.85 1.99 -13.64
N LEU A 87 -5.67 1.99 -13.01
CA LEU A 87 -4.49 2.70 -13.53
C LEU A 87 -4.01 2.12 -14.85
N LYS A 88 -3.88 0.79 -14.95
CA LYS A 88 -3.48 0.14 -16.20
C LYS A 88 -4.48 0.42 -17.33
N ALA A 89 -5.78 0.33 -17.05
CA ALA A 89 -6.82 0.69 -18.01
C ALA A 89 -6.75 2.17 -18.45
N ALA A 90 -6.27 3.05 -17.57
CA ALA A 90 -6.04 4.47 -17.84
C ALA A 90 -4.67 4.80 -18.47
N GLY A 91 -3.95 3.77 -18.96
CA GLY A 91 -2.72 3.91 -19.72
C GLY A 91 -1.43 4.00 -18.89
N TYR A 92 -1.47 3.81 -17.57
CA TYR A 92 -0.23 3.72 -16.78
C TYR A 92 0.50 2.41 -17.10
N THR A 93 1.76 2.50 -17.51
CA THR A 93 2.50 1.36 -18.08
C THR A 93 3.31 0.59 -17.03
N ASN A 94 3.63 1.20 -15.90
CA ASN A 94 4.45 0.62 -14.84
C ASN A 94 3.74 0.66 -13.48
N VAL A 95 2.74 -0.21 -13.31
CA VAL A 95 1.92 -0.30 -12.09
C VAL A 95 2.12 -1.67 -11.44
N LEU A 96 2.49 -1.68 -10.16
CA LEU A 96 2.71 -2.89 -9.37
C LEU A 96 1.83 -2.88 -8.11
N ASN A 97 1.27 -4.01 -7.75
CA ASN A 97 0.56 -4.19 -6.47
C ASN A 97 1.54 -4.68 -5.39
N LEU A 98 1.53 -4.07 -4.20
CA LEU A 98 2.38 -4.53 -3.09
C LEU A 98 1.83 -5.84 -2.51
N TYR A 99 2.59 -6.92 -2.67
CA TYR A 99 2.20 -8.23 -2.17
C TYR A 99 2.04 -8.21 -0.64
N GLY A 100 0.88 -8.66 -0.16
CA GLY A 100 0.55 -8.70 1.27
C GLY A 100 0.31 -7.33 1.92
N GLY A 101 0.33 -6.24 1.15
CA GLY A 101 0.05 -4.89 1.61
C GLY A 101 0.95 -4.42 2.75
N ILE A 102 0.43 -3.49 3.57
CA ILE A 102 1.17 -2.95 4.72
C ILE A 102 1.41 -4.02 5.81
N PHE A 103 0.59 -5.07 5.89
CA PHE A 103 0.82 -6.15 6.85
C PHE A 103 2.11 -6.90 6.54
N GLU A 104 2.30 -7.31 5.29
CA GLU A 104 3.53 -8.01 4.90
C GLU A 104 4.73 -7.07 4.93
N TRP A 105 4.55 -5.79 4.61
CA TRP A 105 5.59 -4.75 4.80
C TRP A 105 6.12 -4.74 6.24
N VAL A 106 5.21 -4.66 7.22
CA VAL A 106 5.56 -4.63 8.66
C VAL A 106 6.09 -5.98 9.14
N ASN A 107 5.52 -7.10 8.66
CA ASN A 107 6.02 -8.45 8.98
C ASN A 107 7.49 -8.65 8.55
N ARG A 108 7.93 -7.94 7.50
CA ARG A 108 9.32 -7.93 7.05
C ARG A 108 10.23 -7.00 7.86
N GLY A 109 9.67 -6.24 8.80
CA GLY A 109 10.41 -5.35 9.70
C GLY A 109 10.65 -3.95 9.13
N TYR A 110 9.97 -3.58 8.04
CA TYR A 110 10.12 -2.26 7.44
C TYR A 110 9.30 -1.20 8.20
N PRO A 111 9.79 0.05 8.26
CA PRO A 111 9.18 1.08 9.08
C PRO A 111 7.86 1.60 8.48
N VAL A 112 6.99 2.05 9.37
CA VAL A 112 5.77 2.81 9.04
C VAL A 112 5.75 4.08 9.89
N TYR A 113 4.98 5.07 9.43
CA TYR A 113 5.01 6.43 9.94
C TYR A 113 3.60 6.96 10.15
N ASN A 114 3.42 7.87 11.09
CA ASN A 114 2.23 8.69 11.27
C ASN A 114 2.65 10.17 11.42
N SER A 115 1.74 11.04 11.87
CA SER A 115 2.03 12.46 12.10
C SER A 115 3.10 12.73 13.17
N GLU A 116 3.39 11.76 14.03
CA GLU A 116 4.38 11.86 15.12
C GLU A 116 5.73 11.24 14.74
N GLY A 117 5.85 10.68 13.53
CA GLY A 117 7.08 10.05 13.02
C GLY A 117 6.97 8.53 12.95
N LYS A 118 8.10 7.83 13.18
CA LYS A 118 8.16 6.37 13.07
C LYS A 118 7.35 5.72 14.19
N THR A 119 6.49 4.77 13.83
CA THR A 119 5.63 4.05 14.78
C THR A 119 5.64 2.54 14.53
N ALA A 120 5.25 1.78 15.54
CA ALA A 120 4.96 0.34 15.42
C ALA A 120 3.47 0.06 15.23
N LYS A 121 2.59 1.06 15.39
CA LYS A 121 1.14 0.92 15.29
C LYS A 121 0.72 0.68 13.85
N VAL A 122 -0.19 -0.27 13.65
CA VAL A 122 -0.74 -0.61 12.34
C VAL A 122 -2.22 -0.93 12.49
N HIS A 123 -3.06 -0.26 11.70
CA HIS A 123 -4.49 -0.54 11.72
C HIS A 123 -4.76 -1.93 11.14
N ALA A 124 -5.25 -2.82 12.00
CA ALA A 124 -5.43 -4.24 11.73
C ALA A 124 -6.77 -4.55 10.99
N TYR A 125 -7.57 -3.53 10.70
CA TYR A 125 -8.86 -3.55 9.97
C TYR A 125 -9.97 -4.33 10.69
N SER A 126 -9.76 -5.62 10.98
CA SER A 126 -10.63 -6.42 11.84
C SER A 126 -9.84 -7.48 12.58
N LYS A 127 -10.35 -8.00 13.70
CA LYS A 127 -9.69 -9.07 14.48
C LYS A 127 -9.34 -10.30 13.63
N ALA A 128 -10.16 -10.61 12.63
CA ALA A 128 -9.90 -11.72 11.71
C ALA A 128 -8.66 -11.44 10.84
N TRP A 129 -8.58 -10.27 10.22
CA TRP A 129 -7.45 -9.86 9.39
C TRP A 129 -6.17 -9.64 10.20
N GLY A 130 -6.30 -9.09 11.41
CA GLY A 130 -5.17 -8.86 12.32
C GLY A 130 -4.41 -10.13 12.72
N LYS A 131 -4.92 -11.33 12.45
CA LYS A 131 -4.15 -12.59 12.59
C LYS A 131 -2.98 -12.67 11.61
N TRP A 132 -3.02 -11.95 10.49
CA TRP A 132 -1.98 -11.95 9.46
C TRP A 132 -0.92 -10.86 9.68
N LEU A 133 -1.20 -9.90 10.55
CA LEU A 133 -0.20 -8.99 11.08
C LEU A 133 0.55 -9.68 12.22
N GLN A 134 1.75 -10.16 11.92
CA GLN A 134 2.60 -10.92 12.84
C GLN A 134 3.53 -10.00 13.63
N LYS A 135 3.91 -8.86 13.05
CA LYS A 135 4.74 -7.83 13.69
C LYS A 135 3.98 -6.51 13.78
N GLY A 136 4.41 -5.63 14.68
CA GLY A 136 3.75 -4.34 14.95
C GLY A 136 2.63 -4.43 15.99
N GLU A 137 2.17 -3.27 16.43
CA GLU A 137 1.10 -3.09 17.41
C GLU A 137 -0.23 -2.93 16.68
N LYS A 138 -1.19 -3.82 16.95
CA LYS A 138 -2.48 -3.88 16.24
C LYS A 138 -3.44 -2.84 16.80
N VAL A 139 -3.94 -1.98 15.93
CA VAL A 139 -5.00 -1.00 16.25
C VAL A 139 -6.27 -1.39 15.50
N TYR A 140 -7.44 -1.34 16.14
CA TYR A 140 -8.72 -1.75 15.54
C TYR A 140 -9.76 -0.62 15.42
N GLY A 141 -9.43 0.60 15.85
CA GLY A 141 -10.30 1.78 15.77
C GLY A 141 -9.48 3.08 15.69
N SER A 142 -10.17 4.22 15.68
CA SER A 142 -9.55 5.54 15.83
C SER A 142 -9.31 5.79 17.32
N GLU A 143 -8.14 5.39 17.84
CA GLU A 143 -7.67 5.91 19.13
C GLU A 143 -7.07 7.30 18.97
#